data_AF-B4IHR6-F1
#
_entry.id   AF-B4IHR6-F1
#
_cell.length_a   1.000
_cell.length_b   1.000
_cell.length_c   1.000
_cell.angle_alpha   90.00
_cell.angle_beta   90.00
_cell.angle_gamma   90.00
#
_symmetry.space_group_name_H-M   'P 1'
#
loop_
_entity.id
_entity.type
_entity.pdbx_description
1 polymer ?
#
loop_
_entity_poly.entity_id
_entity_poly.type
_entity_poly.pdbx_seq_one_letter_code
_entity_poly.pdbx_strand_id
1 'polypeptide(L)'
;MSVADTIEYVTLGNPVSKMVASSASALLRTLGLRPKKVPVQETSMALIPAANYAHSHGSLYRLAGSHYHFIRLAGIGGASAIFMGAYCKYVLKDVSDPKEQVDSQAFADVANRIHFLHSFAMMAMPLAHYPVFTGTLMITGMMLFSGCMYYRALTGEKRLQPYATVGGFCLMAAWLSLVL
;
A
#
# COMPACT_ATOMS: atom_id res chain seq x y z
N MET A 1 4.14 11.86 -35.20
CA MET A 1 3.26 10.73 -35.54
C MET A 1 2.48 11.16 -36.77
N SER A 2 2.66 10.47 -37.89
CA SER A 2 2.00 10.84 -39.15
C SER A 2 0.52 10.49 -39.07
N VAL A 3 -0.36 11.27 -39.72
CA VAL A 3 -1.81 10.99 -39.77
C VAL A 3 -2.07 9.60 -40.39
N ALA A 4 -1.16 9.14 -41.25
CA ALA A 4 -1.17 7.80 -41.81
C ALA A 4 -0.97 6.70 -40.75
N ASP A 5 -0.03 6.87 -39.83
CA ASP A 5 0.25 5.89 -38.77
C ASP A 5 -0.93 5.76 -37.78
N THR A 6 -1.61 6.88 -37.51
CA THR A 6 -2.79 6.89 -36.65
C THR A 6 -3.97 6.19 -37.31
N ILE A 7 -4.16 6.36 -38.62
CA ILE A 7 -5.21 5.65 -39.36
C ILE A 7 -4.88 4.15 -39.45
N GLU A 8 -3.62 3.79 -39.70
CA GLU A 8 -3.18 2.40 -39.76
C GLU A 8 -3.31 1.69 -38.39
N TYR A 9 -3.01 2.38 -37.29
CA TYR A 9 -3.20 1.85 -35.94
C TYR A 9 -4.67 1.65 -35.57
N VAL A 10 -5.53 2.61 -35.94
CA VAL A 10 -6.99 2.52 -35.70
C VAL A 10 -7.65 1.46 -36.58
N THR A 11 -7.17 1.27 -37.81
CA THR A 11 -7.77 0.32 -38.77
C THR A 11 -7.24 -1.10 -38.66
N LEU A 12 -5.93 -1.31 -38.40
CA LEU A 12 -5.30 -2.64 -38.46
C LEU A 12 -4.71 -3.15 -37.12
N GLY A 13 -4.48 -2.27 -36.15
CA GLY A 13 -3.78 -2.60 -34.88
C GLY A 13 -4.67 -2.93 -33.69
N ASN A 14 -5.92 -2.46 -33.65
CA ASN A 14 -6.78 -2.58 -32.48
C ASN A 14 -7.60 -3.90 -32.48
N PRO A 15 -7.56 -4.74 -31.43
CA PRO A 15 -8.40 -5.93 -31.33
C PRO A 15 -9.91 -5.62 -31.42
N VAL A 16 -10.33 -4.41 -31.03
CA VAL A 16 -11.72 -3.97 -31.13
C VAL A 16 -12.15 -3.74 -32.58
N SER A 17 -11.28 -3.18 -33.45
CA SER A 17 -11.63 -2.96 -34.86
C SER A 17 -11.72 -4.27 -35.64
N LYS A 18 -10.88 -5.26 -35.32
CA LYS A 18 -10.97 -6.62 -35.87
C LYS A 18 -12.25 -7.33 -35.44
N MET A 19 -12.68 -7.15 -34.19
CA MET A 19 -13.93 -7.72 -33.66
C MET A 19 -15.18 -7.04 -34.27
N VAL A 20 -15.13 -5.73 -34.49
CA VAL A 20 -16.20 -4.99 -35.18
C VAL A 20 -16.25 -5.37 -36.66
N ALA A 21 -15.11 -5.54 -37.34
CA ALA A 21 -15.05 -6.01 -38.72
C ALA A 21 -15.54 -7.47 -38.89
N SER A 22 -15.22 -8.35 -37.94
CA SER A 22 -15.73 -9.73 -37.95
C SER A 22 -17.22 -9.78 -37.59
N SER A 23 -17.71 -8.90 -36.72
CA SER A 23 -19.14 -8.78 -36.37
C SER A 23 -19.95 -8.15 -37.51
N ALA A 24 -19.41 -7.13 -38.18
CA ALA A 24 -20.04 -6.51 -39.35
C ALA A 24 -20.13 -7.48 -40.53
N SER A 25 -19.08 -8.26 -40.78
CA SER A 25 -19.09 -9.29 -41.83
C SER A 25 -19.98 -10.50 -41.48
N ALA A 26 -20.14 -10.83 -40.18
CA ALA A 26 -21.12 -11.82 -39.72
C ALA A 26 -22.57 -11.32 -39.86
N LEU A 27 -22.85 -10.06 -39.53
CA LEU A 27 -24.18 -9.44 -39.72
C LEU A 27 -24.55 -9.29 -41.20
N LEU A 28 -23.58 -8.98 -42.06
CA LEU A 28 -23.76 -8.99 -43.52
C LEU A 28 -24.10 -10.39 -44.06
N ARG A 29 -23.59 -11.47 -43.44
CA ARG A 29 -23.99 -12.85 -43.76
C ARG A 29 -25.41 -13.18 -43.28
N THR A 30 -25.82 -12.68 -42.12
CA THR A 30 -27.21 -12.87 -41.61
C THR A 30 -28.24 -12.09 -42.42
N LEU A 31 -27.83 -11.01 -43.09
CA LEU A 31 -28.65 -10.21 -44.00
C LEU A 31 -28.65 -10.75 -45.46
N GLY A 32 -28.04 -11.91 -45.71
CA GLY A 32 -28.20 -12.64 -46.98
C GLY A 32 -27.40 -12.10 -48.18
N LEU A 33 -26.56 -11.08 -48.00
CA LEU A 33 -25.70 -10.57 -49.06
C LEU A 33 -24.43 -11.42 -49.15
N ARG A 34 -24.30 -12.20 -50.23
CA ARG A 34 -23.13 -13.05 -50.52
C ARG A 34 -22.11 -12.33 -51.40
N PRO A 35 -20.96 -11.86 -50.88
CA PRO A 35 -19.76 -11.71 -51.71
C PRO A 35 -18.96 -13.03 -51.75
N LYS A 36 -18.33 -13.24 -52.90
CA LYS A 36 -17.62 -14.45 -53.33
C LYS A 36 -16.36 -14.70 -52.49
N LYS A 37 -16.08 -15.98 -52.23
CA LYS A 37 -14.99 -16.57 -51.42
C LYS A 37 -13.73 -15.69 -51.27
N VAL A 38 -13.45 -15.22 -50.06
CA VAL A 38 -12.09 -14.89 -49.62
C VAL A 38 -11.47 -16.21 -49.14
N PRO A 39 -10.27 -16.60 -49.61
CA PRO A 39 -9.64 -17.84 -49.17
C PRO A 39 -9.37 -17.74 -47.68
N VAL A 40 -9.97 -18.65 -46.92
CA VAL A 40 -9.51 -18.94 -45.56
C VAL A 40 -8.18 -19.65 -45.77
N GLN A 41 -7.10 -18.89 -45.77
CA GLN A 41 -5.79 -19.45 -45.51
C GLN A 41 -5.90 -20.07 -44.13
N GLU A 42 -5.99 -21.40 -44.06
CA GLU A 42 -5.58 -22.16 -42.88
C GLU A 42 -4.08 -21.91 -42.72
N THR A 43 -3.73 -20.70 -42.29
CA THR A 43 -2.49 -20.49 -41.59
C THR A 43 -2.68 -21.33 -40.35
N SER A 44 -2.13 -22.54 -40.41
CA SER A 44 -1.75 -23.35 -39.25
C SER A 44 -1.54 -22.38 -38.10
N MET A 45 -2.31 -22.57 -37.02
CA MET A 45 -2.07 -21.87 -35.78
C MET A 45 -0.66 -22.30 -35.30
N ALA A 46 0.38 -21.74 -35.90
CA ALA A 46 1.52 -21.31 -35.14
C ALA A 46 0.90 -20.39 -34.09
N LEU A 47 0.67 -20.97 -32.92
CA LEU A 47 0.56 -20.26 -31.66
C LEU A 47 1.72 -19.28 -31.66
N ILE A 48 1.49 -18.07 -32.17
CA ILE A 48 2.33 -16.94 -31.84
C ILE A 48 2.12 -16.87 -30.32
N PRO A 49 3.11 -17.23 -29.49
CA PRO A 49 2.93 -17.06 -28.06
C PRO A 49 2.62 -15.59 -27.93
N ALA A 50 1.39 -15.27 -27.49
CA ALA A 50 0.97 -13.91 -27.24
C ALA A 50 2.10 -13.31 -26.43
N ALA A 51 2.86 -12.42 -27.07
CA ALA A 51 4.08 -11.89 -26.49
C ALA A 51 3.67 -11.39 -25.11
N ASN A 52 4.32 -11.98 -24.10
CA ASN A 52 4.08 -11.76 -22.68
C ASN A 52 4.36 -10.27 -22.38
N TYR A 53 3.42 -9.40 -22.73
CA TYR A 53 3.36 -8.01 -22.25
C TYR A 53 2.44 -7.89 -21.04
N ALA A 54 1.93 -9.02 -20.52
CA ALA A 54 1.57 -9.10 -19.12
C ALA A 54 2.88 -9.13 -18.32
N HIS A 55 3.44 -7.95 -18.05
CA HIS A 55 4.40 -7.82 -16.96
C HIS A 55 3.78 -8.54 -15.75
N SER A 56 4.46 -9.57 -15.27
CA SER A 56 4.09 -10.33 -14.08
C SER A 56 4.18 -9.41 -12.86
N HIS A 57 3.26 -8.45 -12.72
CA HIS A 57 2.99 -7.82 -11.44
C HIS A 57 2.33 -8.91 -10.61
N GLY A 58 3.14 -9.64 -9.84
CA GLY A 58 2.63 -10.53 -8.81
C GLY A 58 1.59 -9.76 -8.01
N SER A 59 0.36 -10.25 -8.00
CA SER A 59 -0.74 -9.52 -7.39
C SER A 59 -0.39 -9.15 -5.95
N LEU A 60 -0.75 -7.94 -5.50
CA LEU A 60 -0.41 -7.42 -4.16
C LEU A 60 -0.83 -8.40 -3.05
N TYR A 61 -1.91 -9.17 -3.24
CA TYR A 61 -2.33 -10.19 -2.29
C TYR A 61 -1.32 -11.34 -2.14
N ARG A 62 -0.56 -11.69 -3.18
CA ARG A 62 0.51 -12.71 -3.11
C ARG A 62 1.73 -12.19 -2.35
N LEU A 63 2.10 -10.92 -2.55
CA LEU A 63 3.21 -10.29 -1.83
C LEU A 63 2.86 -10.09 -0.34
N ALA A 64 1.63 -9.64 -0.07
CA ALA A 64 1.07 -9.59 1.28
C ALA A 64 1.02 -10.96 1.96
N GLY A 65 0.72 -12.04 1.20
CA GLY A 65 0.75 -13.42 1.69
C GLY A 65 2.14 -13.91 2.09
N SER A 66 3.19 -13.46 1.41
CA SER A 66 4.59 -13.82 1.73
C SER A 66 5.06 -13.24 3.07
N HIS A 67 4.55 -12.07 3.46
CA HIS A 67 4.96 -11.32 4.65
C HIS A 67 3.82 -11.09 5.64
N TYR A 68 2.95 -12.08 5.76
CA TYR A 68 1.72 -12.03 6.56
C TYR A 68 1.94 -11.68 8.05
N HIS A 69 3.11 -12.01 8.61
CA HIS A 69 3.48 -11.67 9.98
C HIS A 69 3.49 -10.16 10.24
N PHE A 70 3.98 -9.36 9.29
CA PHE A 70 4.03 -7.90 9.44
C PHE A 70 2.65 -7.26 9.42
N ILE A 71 1.73 -7.80 8.60
CA ILE A 71 0.34 -7.35 8.56
C ILE A 71 -0.39 -7.66 9.88
N ARG A 72 -0.14 -8.83 10.48
CA ARG A 72 -0.67 -9.16 11.81
C ARG A 72 -0.17 -8.20 12.88
N LEU A 73 1.14 -7.92 12.88
CA LEU A 73 1.74 -6.97 13.82
C LEU A 73 1.20 -5.55 13.62
N ALA A 74 1.00 -5.11 12.37
CA ALA A 74 0.34 -3.85 12.04
C ALA A 74 -1.09 -3.77 12.60
N GLY A 75 -1.86 -4.87 12.48
CA GLY A 75 -3.20 -4.96 13.04
C GLY A 75 -3.22 -4.86 14.57
N ILE A 76 -2.32 -5.57 15.25
CA ILE A 76 -2.16 -5.49 16.71
C ILE A 76 -1.73 -4.09 17.13
N GLY A 77 -0.77 -3.49 16.40
CA GLY A 77 -0.31 -2.13 16.63
C GLY A 77 -1.44 -1.11 16.52
N GLY A 78 -2.22 -1.17 15.44
CA GLY A 78 -3.39 -0.31 15.22
C GLY A 78 -4.46 -0.47 16.31
N ALA A 79 -4.79 -1.69 16.70
CA ALA A 79 -5.73 -1.95 17.79
C ALA A 79 -5.22 -1.39 19.13
N SER A 80 -3.94 -1.58 19.43
CA SER A 80 -3.32 -1.05 20.65
C SER A 80 -3.23 0.47 20.67
N ALA A 81 -3.03 1.12 19.52
CA ALA A 81 -3.06 2.57 19.39
C ALA A 81 -4.46 3.13 19.67
N ILE A 82 -5.52 2.52 19.12
CA ILE A 82 -6.91 2.92 19.41
C ILE A 82 -7.21 2.78 20.90
N PHE A 83 -6.84 1.64 21.50
CA PHE A 83 -7.04 1.40 22.93
C PHE A 83 -6.29 2.44 23.78
N MET A 84 -5.01 2.68 23.50
CA MET A 84 -4.20 3.62 24.27
C MET A 84 -4.67 5.06 24.09
N GLY A 85 -5.09 5.45 22.88
CA GLY A 85 -5.67 6.77 22.62
C GLY A 85 -6.97 7.01 23.40
N ALA A 86 -7.84 6.01 23.50
CA ALA A 86 -9.04 6.09 24.33
C ALA A 86 -8.70 6.13 25.83
N TYR A 87 -7.75 5.29 26.27
CA TYR A 87 -7.29 5.23 27.66
C TYR A 87 -6.68 6.56 28.13
N CYS A 88 -5.76 7.14 27.35
CA CYS A 88 -5.17 8.43 27.69
C CYS A 88 -6.22 9.53 27.80
N LYS A 89 -7.21 9.59 26.90
CA LYS A 89 -8.29 10.58 27.01
C LYS A 89 -9.13 10.43 28.27
N TYR A 90 -9.37 9.20 28.71
CA TYR A 90 -10.13 8.93 29.92
C TYR A 90 -9.32 9.29 31.18
N VAL A 91 -8.10 8.78 31.31
CA VAL A 91 -7.26 9.00 32.49
C VAL A 91 -6.85 10.46 32.65
N LEU A 92 -6.50 11.14 31.55
CA LEU A 92 -6.08 12.53 31.61
C LEU A 92 -7.26 13.49 31.86
N LYS A 93 -8.51 13.02 31.84
CA LYS A 93 -9.67 13.87 32.15
C LYS A 93 -9.74 14.27 33.62
N ASP A 94 -9.24 13.41 34.51
CA ASP A 94 -9.36 13.57 35.96
C ASP A 94 -8.14 14.29 36.59
N VAL A 95 -7.21 14.79 35.77
CA VAL A 95 -6.07 15.57 36.22
C VAL A 95 -6.53 16.94 36.74
N SER A 96 -6.17 17.26 37.99
CA SER A 96 -6.68 18.43 38.70
C SER A 96 -6.04 19.76 38.27
N ASP A 97 -4.79 19.74 37.79
CA ASP A 97 -4.15 20.94 37.25
C ASP A 97 -4.42 21.07 35.74
N PRO A 98 -5.14 22.11 35.29
CA PRO A 98 -5.45 22.30 33.87
C PRO A 98 -4.21 22.52 33.00
N LYS A 99 -3.10 23.05 33.54
CA LYS A 99 -1.86 23.23 32.77
C LYS A 99 -1.16 21.89 32.52
N GLU A 100 -1.05 21.07 33.56
CA GLU A 100 -0.46 19.74 33.48
C GLU A 100 -1.32 18.80 32.61
N GLN A 101 -2.64 18.93 32.69
CA GLN A 101 -3.59 18.22 31.84
C GLN A 101 -3.34 18.50 30.36
N VAL A 102 -3.24 19.78 29.95
CA VAL A 102 -3.03 20.15 28.54
C VAL A 102 -1.68 19.66 28.02
N ASP A 103 -0.61 19.79 28.80
CA ASP A 103 0.73 19.32 28.40
C ASP A 103 0.77 17.79 28.24
N SER A 104 0.20 17.07 29.21
CA SER A 104 0.09 15.61 29.18
C SER A 104 -0.74 15.11 27.99
N GLN A 105 -1.86 15.80 27.70
CA GLN A 105 -2.70 15.48 26.55
C GLN A 105 -1.97 15.70 25.23
N ALA A 106 -1.20 16.78 25.10
CA ALA A 106 -0.39 17.04 23.92
C ALA A 106 0.62 15.92 23.65
N PHE A 107 1.27 15.39 24.70
CA PHE A 107 2.19 14.27 24.55
C PHE A 107 1.49 12.95 24.22
N ALA A 108 0.35 12.65 24.85
CA ALA A 108 -0.45 11.48 24.51
C ALA A 108 -0.92 11.52 23.04
N ASP A 109 -1.35 12.68 22.55
CA ASP A 109 -1.79 12.85 21.17
C ASP A 109 -0.65 12.65 20.17
N VAL A 110 0.54 13.20 20.45
CA VAL A 110 1.73 12.97 19.62
C VAL A 110 2.12 11.49 19.63
N ALA A 111 2.15 10.86 20.82
CA ALA A 111 2.46 9.44 20.96
C ALA A 111 1.51 8.56 20.12
N ASN A 112 0.21 8.87 20.19
CA ASN A 112 -0.83 8.13 19.49
C ASN A 112 -0.78 8.32 17.98
N ARG A 113 -0.55 9.55 17.51
CA ARG A 113 -0.38 9.82 16.07
C ARG A 113 0.80 9.04 15.50
N ILE A 114 1.94 9.04 16.20
CA ILE A 114 3.13 8.31 15.76
C ILE A 114 2.93 6.79 15.85
N HIS A 115 2.26 6.28 16.88
CA HIS A 115 1.93 4.85 17.02
C HIS A 115 1.03 4.38 15.86
N PHE A 116 -0.03 5.13 15.58
CA PHE A 116 -1.00 4.79 14.55
C PHE A 116 -0.39 4.90 13.14
N LEU A 117 0.37 5.96 12.86
CA LEU A 117 1.01 6.17 11.57
C LEU A 117 1.99 5.05 11.23
N HIS A 118 2.83 4.65 12.19
CA HIS A 118 3.79 3.57 11.96
C HIS A 118 3.13 2.20 11.92
N SER A 119 2.02 1.99 12.64
CA SER A 119 1.20 0.79 12.45
C SER A 119 0.64 0.69 11.03
N PHE A 120 0.21 1.80 10.43
CA PHE A 120 -0.21 1.82 9.03
C PHE A 120 0.97 1.60 8.07
N ALA A 121 2.13 2.24 8.33
CA ALA A 121 3.34 2.01 7.55
C ALA A 121 3.76 0.52 7.57
N MET A 122 3.58 -0.15 8.70
CA MET A 122 3.84 -1.59 8.85
C MET A 122 2.98 -2.46 7.92
N MET A 123 1.76 -2.03 7.60
CA MET A 123 0.89 -2.72 6.65
C MET A 123 1.45 -2.68 5.22
N ALA A 124 2.20 -1.63 4.88
CA ALA A 124 2.88 -1.47 3.59
C ALA A 124 4.27 -2.14 3.54
N MET A 125 4.79 -2.67 4.66
CA MET A 125 6.12 -3.31 4.70
C MET A 125 6.35 -4.45 3.72
N PRO A 126 5.36 -5.30 3.36
CA PRO A 126 5.56 -6.33 2.34
C PRO A 126 6.01 -5.78 0.97
N LEU A 127 5.82 -4.48 0.69
CA LEU A 127 6.26 -3.84 -0.55
C LEU A 127 7.70 -3.33 -0.48
N ALA A 128 8.33 -3.31 0.70
CA ALA A 128 9.71 -2.85 0.86
C ALA A 128 10.71 -3.89 0.31
N HIS A 129 11.85 -3.42 -0.17
CA HIS A 129 12.92 -4.29 -0.68
C HIS A 129 13.55 -5.13 0.45
N TYR A 130 13.72 -4.54 1.65
CA TYR A 130 14.19 -5.23 2.87
C TYR A 130 13.13 -5.20 3.99
N PRO A 131 12.05 -6.01 3.89
CA PRO A 131 10.90 -5.91 4.78
C PRO A 131 11.22 -6.27 6.24
N VAL A 132 12.14 -7.21 6.46
CA VAL A 132 12.52 -7.64 7.82
C VAL A 132 13.33 -6.57 8.54
N PHE A 133 14.36 -6.03 7.88
CA PHE A 133 15.22 -5.02 8.46
C PHE A 133 14.47 -3.72 8.76
N THR A 134 13.73 -3.21 7.76
CA THR A 134 12.92 -2.00 7.95
C THR A 134 11.80 -2.22 8.96
N GLY A 135 11.13 -3.39 8.92
CA GLY A 135 10.05 -3.71 9.83
C GLY A 135 10.49 -3.80 11.30
N THR A 136 11.67 -4.37 11.60
CA THR A 136 12.17 -4.45 12.98
C THR A 136 12.58 -3.07 13.52
N LEU A 137 13.24 -2.24 12.72
CA LEU A 137 13.54 -0.85 13.06
C LEU A 137 12.25 -0.05 13.31
N MET A 138 11.24 -0.26 12.47
CA MET A 138 9.96 0.42 12.57
C MET A 138 9.21 0.06 13.86
N ILE A 139 9.08 -1.24 14.16
CA ILE A 139 8.43 -1.72 15.39
C ILE A 139 9.18 -1.23 16.63
N THR A 140 10.51 -1.40 16.65
CA THR A 140 11.34 -1.06 17.81
C THR A 140 11.32 0.45 18.06
N GLY A 141 11.47 1.26 17.02
CA GLY A 141 11.41 2.72 17.11
C GLY A 141 10.03 3.21 17.54
N MET A 142 8.96 2.63 17.00
CA MET A 142 7.58 2.96 17.36
C MET A 142 7.30 2.64 18.84
N MET A 143 7.66 1.44 19.31
CA MET A 143 7.45 1.05 20.70
C MET A 143 8.26 1.92 21.66
N LEU A 144 9.53 2.20 21.35
CA LEU A 144 10.36 3.08 22.19
C LEU A 144 9.82 4.51 22.21
N PHE A 145 9.55 5.11 21.05
CA PHE A 145 9.09 6.49 20.97
C PHE A 145 7.71 6.66 21.60
N SER A 146 6.71 5.92 21.10
CA SER A 146 5.33 6.05 21.58
C SER A 146 5.18 5.55 23.01
N GLY A 147 5.84 4.46 23.39
CA GLY A 147 5.81 3.94 24.75
C GLY A 147 6.38 4.93 25.77
N CYS A 148 7.54 5.54 25.50
CA CYS A 148 8.12 6.55 26.39
C CYS A 148 7.26 7.81 26.47
N MET A 149 6.63 8.21 25.36
CA MET A 149 5.74 9.37 25.34
C MET A 149 4.42 9.11 26.08
N TYR A 150 3.84 7.91 25.98
CA TYR A 150 2.68 7.52 26.80
C TYR A 150 3.02 7.47 28.29
N TYR A 151 4.20 6.94 28.64
CA TYR A 151 4.66 6.94 30.03
C TYR A 151 4.75 8.36 30.59
N ARG A 152 5.35 9.29 29.82
CA ARG A 152 5.43 10.70 30.22
C ARG A 152 4.04 11.34 30.33
N ALA A 153 3.14 11.04 29.40
CA ALA A 153 1.78 11.59 29.42
C ALA A 153 0.95 11.09 30.61
N LEU A 154 1.21 9.89 31.12
CA LEU A 154 0.47 9.31 32.26
C LEU A 154 1.11 9.62 33.61
N THR A 155 2.45 9.73 33.66
CA THR A 155 3.21 9.86 34.92
C THR A 155 3.72 11.28 35.15
N GLY A 156 3.78 12.13 34.12
CA GLY A 156 4.41 13.46 34.18
C GLY A 156 5.95 13.44 34.26
N GLU A 157 6.55 12.28 34.55
CA GLU A 157 8.00 12.13 34.69
C GLU A 157 8.76 12.19 33.36
N LYS A 158 9.85 12.97 33.35
CA LYS A 158 10.74 13.16 32.18
C LYS A 158 11.85 12.11 32.07
N ARG A 159 11.88 11.11 32.95
CA ARG A 159 13.00 10.16 33.07
C ARG A 159 13.25 9.34 31.79
N LEU A 160 12.19 9.04 31.05
CA LEU A 160 12.27 8.23 29.82
C LEU A 160 12.45 9.06 28.54
N GLN A 161 12.59 10.38 28.64
CA GLN A 161 12.76 11.27 27.49
C GLN A 161 13.98 10.94 26.59
N PRO A 162 15.17 10.55 27.09
CA PRO A 162 16.28 10.19 26.20
C PRO A 162 16.03 8.89 25.42
N TYR A 163 15.21 7.97 25.95
CA TYR A 163 14.82 6.77 25.20
C TYR A 163 13.84 7.10 24.07
N ALA A 164 12.99 8.12 24.26
CA ALA A 164 12.12 8.62 23.20
C ALA A 164 12.94 9.19 22.03
N THR A 165 14.02 9.91 22.28
CA THR A 165 14.87 10.45 21.19
C THR A 165 15.57 9.33 20.42
N VAL A 166 16.08 8.30 21.11
CA VAL A 166 16.64 7.09 20.48
C VAL A 166 15.58 6.39 19.61
N GLY A 167 14.34 6.25 20.10
CA GLY A 167 13.22 5.72 19.33
C GLY A 167 12.93 6.55 18.08
N GLY A 168 13.01 7.88 18.18
CA GLY A 168 12.86 8.80 17.05
C GLY A 168 13.93 8.60 15.97
N PHE A 169 15.20 8.49 16.36
CA PHE A 169 16.30 8.18 15.42
C PHE A 169 16.13 6.81 14.77
N CYS A 170 15.66 5.81 15.52
CA CYS A 170 15.35 4.48 14.99
C CYS A 170 14.24 4.54 13.93
N LEU A 171 13.19 5.32 14.16
CA LEU A 171 12.13 5.55 13.18
C LEU A 171 12.65 6.28 11.93
N MET A 172 13.49 7.32 12.10
CA MET A 172 14.11 8.02 10.97
C MET A 172 14.96 7.05 10.12
N ALA A 173 15.75 6.19 10.77
CA ALA A 173 16.54 5.17 10.08
C ALA A 173 15.66 4.14 9.36
N ALA A 174 14.51 3.75 9.93
CA ALA A 174 13.54 2.86 9.29
C ALA A 174 12.95 3.49 8.01
N TRP A 175 12.62 4.78 8.03
CA TRP A 175 12.13 5.46 6.83
C TRP A 175 13.22 5.62 5.77
N LEU A 176 14.46 5.89 6.18
CA LEU A 176 15.60 5.97 5.26
C LEU A 176 15.96 4.61 4.67
N SER A 177 15.79 3.51 5.41
CA SER A 177 16.07 2.17 4.88
C SER A 177 15.09 1.73 3.80
N LEU A 178 13.95 2.42 3.61
CA LEU A 178 13.05 2.20 2.47
C LEU A 178 13.63 2.71 1.14
N VAL A 179 14.66 3.56 1.17
CA VAL A 179 15.34 4.05 -0.04
C VAL A 179 16.27 2.99 -0.65
N LEU A 180 16.65 1.98 0.15
CA LEU A 180 17.53 0.87 -0.23
C LEU A 180 16.76 -0.31 -0.82
#